data_AF-A0A7R8X1G6-F1
#
_entry.id   AF-A0A7R8X1G6-F1
#
_cell.length_a   1.000
_cell.length_b   1.000
_cell.length_c   1.000
_cell.angle_alpha   90.00
_cell.angle_beta   90.00
_cell.angle_gamma   90.00
#
_symmetry.space_group_name_H-M   'P 1'
#
loop_
_entity.id
_entity.type
_entity.pdbx_description
1 polymer ?
#
loop_
_entity_poly.entity_id
_entity_poly.type
_entity_poly.pdbx_seq_one_letter_code
_entity_poly.pdbx_strand_id
1 'polypeptide(L)'
;MEKDGDREWNPLRIQPGQVTRLEGEIDQMNARLEPLRSFILPGGTVLSSHLHQCRTVCRRAERLTVQLATTEEVNPAAVQYLNRLSDWFFVAARIANDEGRADVLWVPGANQG
;
A
#
# COMPACT_ATOMS: atom_id res chain seq x y z
N MET A 1 -2.39 -16.57 -17.71
CA MET A 1 -2.17 -17.72 -16.78
C MET A 1 -2.20 -19.06 -17.53
N GLU A 2 -2.70 -19.09 -18.77
CA GLU A 2 -2.74 -20.29 -19.62
C GLU A 2 -1.36 -20.84 -20.09
N LYS A 3 -0.30 -20.03 -20.06
CA LYS A 3 1.06 -20.42 -20.54
C LYS A 3 1.93 -21.18 -19.53
N ASP A 4 1.35 -21.68 -18.45
CA ASP A 4 2.09 -22.28 -17.34
C ASP A 4 2.07 -23.81 -17.32
N GLY A 5 1.35 -24.45 -18.26
CA GLY A 5 1.19 -25.90 -18.35
C GLY A 5 2.46 -26.72 -18.60
N ASP A 6 3.53 -26.08 -19.11
CA ASP A 6 4.78 -26.75 -19.52
C ASP A 6 5.94 -26.63 -18.50
N ARG A 7 5.69 -26.16 -17.27
CA ARG A 7 6.77 -25.94 -16.29
C ARG A 7 7.00 -27.15 -15.39
N GLU A 8 8.27 -27.57 -15.25
CA GLU A 8 8.69 -28.63 -14.31
C GLU A 8 8.49 -28.28 -12.82
N TRP A 9 8.16 -27.03 -12.49
CA TRP A 9 7.99 -26.55 -11.13
C TRP A 9 6.74 -25.68 -10.99
N ASN A 10 6.14 -25.68 -9.80
CA ASN A 10 4.95 -24.88 -9.52
C ASN A 10 5.33 -23.39 -9.35
N PRO A 11 4.95 -22.50 -10.28
CA PRO A 11 5.33 -21.10 -10.21
C PRO A 11 4.74 -20.42 -8.98
N LEU A 12 5.59 -19.72 -8.22
CA LEU A 12 5.14 -18.92 -7.09
C LEU A 12 4.23 -17.79 -7.59
N ARG A 13 3.06 -17.68 -6.97
CA ARG A 13 2.08 -16.63 -7.26
C ARG A 13 1.57 -16.02 -5.99
N ILE A 14 1.15 -14.77 -6.11
CA ILE A 14 0.35 -14.13 -5.08
C ILE A 14 -0.95 -14.92 -4.88
N GLN A 15 -1.20 -15.29 -3.62
CA GLN A 15 -2.39 -16.03 -3.20
C GLN A 15 -3.37 -15.09 -2.49
N PRO A 16 -4.70 -15.35 -2.57
CA PRO A 16 -5.70 -14.58 -1.85
C PRO A 16 -5.42 -14.44 -0.35
N GLY A 17 -4.91 -15.50 0.30
CA GLY A 17 -4.55 -15.46 1.72
C GLY A 17 -3.48 -14.42 2.08
N GLN A 18 -2.62 -14.02 1.13
CA GLN A 18 -1.66 -12.95 1.36
C GLN A 18 -2.32 -11.57 1.37
N VAL A 19 -3.44 -11.39 0.66
CA VAL A 19 -4.27 -10.17 0.70
C VAL A 19 -4.94 -10.07 2.06
N THR A 20 -5.58 -11.15 2.50
CA THR A 20 -6.26 -11.23 3.81
C THR A 20 -5.29 -10.97 4.97
N ARG A 21 -4.04 -11.43 4.86
CA ARG A 21 -3.00 -11.11 5.85
C ARG A 21 -2.75 -9.59 5.95
N LEU A 22 -2.61 -8.90 4.83
CA LEU A 22 -2.41 -7.45 4.82
C LEU A 22 -3.60 -6.71 5.44
N GLU A 23 -4.83 -7.15 5.16
CA GLU A 23 -6.04 -6.58 5.74
C GLU A 23 -6.05 -6.75 7.27
N GLY A 24 -5.73 -7.94 7.78
CA GLY A 24 -5.61 -8.16 9.24
C GLY A 24 -4.52 -7.33 9.91
N GLU A 25 -3.37 -7.13 9.24
CA GLU A 25 -2.31 -6.26 9.74
C GLU A 25 -2.72 -4.78 9.74
N ILE A 26 -3.44 -4.33 8.70
CA ILE A 26 -4.00 -2.98 8.61
C ILE A 26 -4.96 -2.72 9.78
N ASP A 27 -5.87 -3.65 10.06
CA ASP A 27 -6.85 -3.51 11.15
C ASP A 27 -6.15 -3.42 12.52
N GLN A 28 -5.15 -4.26 12.77
CA GLN A 28 -4.36 -4.24 14.01
C GLN A 28 -3.62 -2.92 14.21
N MET A 29 -3.05 -2.35 13.15
CA MET A 29 -2.39 -1.06 13.22
C MET A 29 -3.40 0.07 13.43
N ASN A 30 -4.51 0.08 12.68
CA ASN A 30 -5.55 1.11 12.78
C ASN A 30 -6.14 1.22 14.19
N ALA A 31 -6.27 0.09 14.92
CA ALA A 31 -6.77 0.09 16.29
C ALA A 31 -5.93 0.95 17.26
N ARG A 32 -4.68 1.27 16.91
CA ARG A 32 -3.77 2.09 17.71
C ARG A 32 -3.66 3.53 17.24
N LEU A 33 -4.15 3.85 16.05
CA LEU A 33 -3.93 5.15 15.43
C LEU A 33 -4.88 6.22 15.96
N GLU A 34 -4.35 7.42 16.18
CA GLU A 34 -5.17 8.61 16.38
C GLU A 34 -6.07 8.82 15.13
N PRO A 35 -7.35 9.20 15.30
CA PRO A 35 -8.24 9.47 14.18
C PRO A 35 -7.67 10.50 13.20
N LEU A 36 -7.81 10.22 11.90
CA LEU A 36 -7.33 11.11 10.85
C LEU A 36 -8.28 12.30 10.67
N ARG A 37 -7.80 13.52 10.90
CA ARG A 37 -8.62 14.74 10.88
C ARG A 37 -8.36 15.67 9.68
N SER A 38 -7.28 15.44 8.95
CA SER A 38 -6.91 16.17 7.72
C SER A 38 -6.14 15.24 6.79
N PHE A 39 -5.80 15.71 5.58
CA PHE A 39 -4.89 14.98 4.71
C PHE A 39 -3.48 14.92 5.29
N ILE A 40 -2.81 13.78 5.12
CA ILE A 40 -1.40 13.61 5.49
C ILE A 40 -0.52 13.93 4.31
N LEU A 41 0.47 14.78 4.55
CA LEU A 41 1.59 15.01 3.66
C LEU A 41 2.67 13.96 3.93
N PRO A 42 3.30 13.38 2.89
CA PRO A 42 4.40 12.44 3.08
C PRO A 42 5.55 13.05 3.88
N GLY A 43 5.83 12.53 5.07
CA GLY A 43 6.91 13.04 5.92
C GLY A 43 6.77 12.62 7.39
N GLY A 44 7.41 13.39 8.28
CA GLY A 44 7.51 13.10 9.70
C GLY A 44 8.85 12.46 10.01
N THR A 45 8.85 11.24 10.55
CA THR A 45 10.10 10.50 10.82
C THR A 45 10.75 10.00 9.51
N VAL A 46 12.05 9.67 9.57
CA VAL A 46 12.78 9.07 8.44
C VAL A 46 12.11 7.77 7.99
N LEU A 47 11.68 6.93 8.94
CA LEU A 47 10.97 5.69 8.66
C LEU A 47 9.63 5.96 7.96
N SER A 48 8.81 6.88 8.47
CA SER A 48 7.54 7.24 7.84
C SER A 48 7.72 7.77 6.42
N SER A 49 8.74 8.60 6.21
CA SER A 49 9.08 9.15 4.88
C SER A 49 9.41 8.04 3.88
N HIS A 50 10.22 7.06 4.27
CA HIS A 50 10.50 5.90 3.41
C HIS A 50 9.28 5.01 3.18
N LEU A 51 8.42 4.82 4.20
CA LEU A 51 7.17 4.06 4.04
C LEU A 51 6.22 4.75 3.05
N HIS A 52 6.11 6.09 3.09
CA HIS A 52 5.38 6.83 2.08
C HIS A 52 6.02 6.73 0.70
N GLN A 53 7.34 6.68 0.58
CA GLN A 53 8.02 6.42 -0.69
C GLN A 53 7.63 5.03 -1.23
N CYS A 54 7.71 3.98 -0.42
CA CYS A 54 7.26 2.62 -0.76
C CYS A 54 5.80 2.62 -1.22
N ARG A 55 4.92 3.35 -0.55
CA ARG A 55 3.52 3.53 -0.95
C ARG A 55 3.39 4.04 -2.38
N THR A 56 4.15 5.08 -2.75
CA THR A 56 4.10 5.64 -4.11
C THR A 56 4.59 4.65 -5.18
N VAL A 57 5.63 3.89 -4.87
CA VAL A 57 6.15 2.84 -5.75
C VAL A 57 5.13 1.71 -5.92
N CYS A 58 4.49 1.29 -4.83
CA CYS A 58 3.44 0.27 -4.86
C CYS A 58 2.22 0.72 -5.69
N ARG A 59 1.74 1.96 -5.51
CA ARG A 59 0.66 2.55 -6.33
C ARG A 59 1.06 2.64 -7.82
N ARG A 60 2.34 2.91 -8.12
CA ARG A 60 2.85 2.89 -9.51
C ARG A 60 2.82 1.48 -10.09
N ALA A 61 3.30 0.48 -9.34
CA ALA A 61 3.24 -0.91 -9.75
C ALA A 61 1.80 -1.36 -10.01
N GLU A 62 0.88 -1.03 -9.11
CA GLU A 62 -0.56 -1.33 -9.27
C GLU A 62 -1.12 -0.76 -10.58
N ARG A 63 -0.88 0.52 -10.88
CA ARG A 63 -1.37 1.14 -12.13
C ARG A 63 -0.82 0.42 -13.37
N LEU A 64 0.46 0.05 -13.36
CA LEU A 64 1.07 -0.70 -14.45
C LEU A 64 0.48 -2.11 -14.58
N THR A 65 0.20 -2.79 -13.46
CA THR A 65 -0.45 -4.11 -13.48
C THR A 65 -1.90 -4.04 -13.96
N VAL A 66 -2.65 -3.02 -13.56
CA VAL A 66 -4.03 -2.78 -14.05
C VAL A 66 -4.00 -2.47 -15.54
N GLN A 67 -3.05 -1.67 -16.02
CA GLN A 67 -2.88 -1.42 -17.44
C GLN A 67 -2.54 -2.70 -18.20
N LEU A 68 -1.63 -3.54 -17.68
CA LEU A 68 -1.32 -4.83 -18.29
C LEU A 68 -2.56 -5.75 -18.35
N ALA A 69 -3.42 -5.70 -17.33
CA ALA A 69 -4.65 -6.48 -17.26
C ALA A 69 -5.65 -6.17 -18.40
N THR A 70 -5.51 -5.01 -19.08
CA THR A 70 -6.37 -4.66 -20.21
C THR A 70 -5.94 -5.35 -21.51
N THR A 71 -4.71 -5.87 -21.57
CA THR A 71 -4.13 -6.48 -22.78
C THR A 71 -3.75 -7.94 -22.58
N GLU A 72 -3.47 -8.37 -21.35
CA GLU A 72 -3.06 -9.73 -21.00
C GLU A 72 -3.77 -10.23 -19.74
N GLU A 73 -3.88 -11.55 -19.61
CA GLU A 73 -4.42 -12.18 -18.41
C GLU A 73 -3.41 -12.10 -17.25
N VAL A 74 -3.76 -11.30 -16.23
CA VAL A 74 -2.98 -11.16 -14.99
C VAL A 74 -3.65 -11.88 -13.83
N ASN A 75 -2.86 -12.28 -12.82
CA ASN A 75 -3.39 -12.83 -11.58
C ASN A 75 -4.20 -11.74 -10.82
N PRO A 76 -5.52 -11.90 -10.64
CA PRO A 76 -6.34 -10.90 -9.94
C PRO A 76 -5.91 -10.67 -8.49
N ALA A 77 -5.38 -11.70 -7.82
CA ALA A 77 -4.87 -11.57 -6.46
C ALA A 77 -3.63 -10.67 -6.38
N ALA A 78 -2.84 -10.55 -7.46
CA ALA A 78 -1.69 -9.65 -7.50
C ALA A 78 -2.13 -8.18 -7.53
N VAL A 79 -3.18 -7.85 -8.30
CA VAL A 79 -3.80 -6.51 -8.28
C VAL A 79 -4.39 -6.23 -6.90
N GLN A 80 -5.14 -7.22 -6.38
CA GLN A 80 -5.59 -7.37 -4.98
C GLN A 80 -4.56 -6.87 -3.97
N TYR A 81 -3.41 -7.53 -4.02
CA TYR A 81 -2.31 -7.38 -3.11
C TYR A 81 -1.61 -6.04 -3.24
N LEU A 82 -1.34 -5.57 -4.46
CA LEU A 82 -0.74 -4.25 -4.68
C LEU A 82 -1.67 -3.14 -4.17
N ASN A 83 -3.00 -3.31 -4.31
CA ASN A 83 -3.99 -2.40 -3.75
C ASN A 83 -3.88 -2.32 -2.21
N ARG A 84 -3.92 -3.47 -1.52
CA ARG A 84 -3.82 -3.51 -0.06
C ARG A 84 -2.45 -3.16 0.48
N LEU A 85 -1.37 -3.49 -0.23
CA LEU A 85 -0.01 -3.24 0.22
C LEU A 85 0.31 -1.74 0.32
N SER A 86 -0.23 -0.91 -0.58
CA SER A 86 -0.02 0.53 -0.40
C SER A 86 -0.87 1.12 0.73
N ASP A 87 -2.05 0.56 1.01
CA ASP A 87 -2.83 0.95 2.20
C ASP A 87 -2.06 0.56 3.47
N TRP A 88 -1.46 -0.64 3.47
CA TRP A 88 -0.56 -1.09 4.53
C TRP A 88 0.62 -0.14 4.73
N PHE A 89 1.30 0.30 3.65
CA PHE A 89 2.39 1.28 3.76
C PHE A 89 1.91 2.64 4.29
N PHE A 90 0.69 3.07 3.94
CA PHE A 90 0.11 4.29 4.48
C PHE A 90 -0.11 4.17 5.99
N VAL A 91 -0.74 3.10 6.45
CA VAL A 91 -1.03 2.88 7.87
C VAL A 91 0.26 2.67 8.68
N ALA A 92 1.22 1.92 8.15
CA ALA A 92 2.54 1.73 8.76
C ALA A 92 3.32 3.05 8.88
N ALA A 93 3.22 3.95 7.88
CA ALA A 93 3.85 5.27 7.96
C ALA A 93 3.29 6.09 9.13
N ARG A 94 1.98 6.03 9.36
CA ARG A 94 1.34 6.67 10.52
C ARG A 94 1.77 6.06 11.84
N ILE A 95 1.87 4.73 11.92
CA ILE A 95 2.42 4.05 13.10
C ILE A 95 3.84 4.54 13.41
N ALA A 96 4.67 4.72 12.38
CA ALA A 96 6.03 5.25 12.50
C ALA A 96 6.09 6.75 12.85
N ASN A 97 4.97 7.46 12.81
CA ASN A 97 4.80 8.86 13.22
C ASN A 97 4.06 8.96 14.56
N ASP A 98 4.57 8.25 15.57
CA ASP A 98 3.99 8.23 16.91
C ASP A 98 2.49 7.84 16.89
N GLU A 99 2.17 6.73 16.24
CA GLU A 99 0.79 6.25 16.10
C GLU A 99 -0.18 7.31 15.53
N GLY A 100 0.33 8.13 14.62
CA GLY A 100 -0.40 9.18 13.92
C GLY A 100 -0.45 10.53 14.64
N ARG A 101 0.10 10.64 15.86
CA ARG A 101 0.15 11.92 16.60
C ARG A 101 1.15 12.91 16.01
N ALA A 102 2.19 12.42 15.35
CA ALA A 102 3.22 13.23 14.69
C ALA A 102 3.07 13.25 13.15
N ASP A 103 1.89 12.89 12.63
CA ASP A 103 1.61 12.96 11.20
C ASP A 103 1.69 14.42 10.70
N VAL A 104 2.34 14.63 9.55
CA VAL A 104 2.40 15.96 8.92
C VAL A 104 1.07 16.23 8.24
N LEU A 105 0.22 17.03 8.87
CA LEU A 105 -1.11 17.34 8.34
C LEU A 105 -1.04 18.51 7.35
N TRP A 106 -1.79 18.39 6.26
CA TRP A 106 -2.06 19.51 5.38
C TRP A 106 -2.96 20.53 6.10
N VAL A 107 -2.56 21.80 6.05
CA VAL A 107 -3.28 22.93 6.62
C VAL A 107 -3.78 23.83 5.49
N PRO A 108 -5.10 24.05 5.37
CA PRO A 108 -5.65 24.96 4.36
C PRO A 108 -5.01 26.36 4.45
N GLY A 109 -4.56 26.90 3.32
CA GLY A 109 -4.04 28.27 3.25
C GLY A 109 -2.58 28.46 3.66
N ALA A 110 -1.87 27.42 4.11
CA ALA A 110 -0.48 27.53 4.55
C ALA A 110 0.53 27.92 3.45
N ASN A 111 0.20 27.70 2.17
CA ASN A 111 1.07 27.98 1.01
C ASN A 111 0.51 29.08 0.09
N GLN A 112 -0.12 30.12 0.63
CA GLN A 112 -0.63 31.27 -0.16
C GLN A 112 0.40 32.39 -0.39
N GLY A 113 1.70 32.08 -0.28
CA GLY A 113 2.81 33.04 -0.45
C GLY A 113 3.63 32.78 -1.70
#